data_AF-A0A4R6JJM3-F1
#
_entry.id   AF-A0A4R6JJM3-F1
#
_cell.length_a   1.000
_cell.length_b   1.000
_cell.length_c   1.000
_cell.angle_alpha   90.00
_cell.angle_beta   90.00
_cell.angle_gamma   90.00
#
_symmetry.space_group_name_H-M   'P 1'
#
loop_
_entity.id
_entity.type
_entity.pdbx_description
1 polymer ?
#
loop_
_entity_poly.entity_id
_entity_poly.type
_entity_poly.pdbx_seq_one_letter_code
_entity_poly.pdbx_strand_id
1 'polypeptide(L)'
;MSEEDPATVAREQAVIRARRRVLVRLRVLARVVRLSKGSATWAAYRRTVVTTVSYGLLALAFVLGVIWFFWPENSRWEPAVNSLTLVAGLTGIFVERLTAEAERRSEVLRAVADELQDNTRLLADERFSPDPPGHRQVYPRLVVSAVDLALVSGALGRHRDAELVGLMHRWRDTVHLFNRRLDLTEISTFSSSSTAEELAAFHRALNRENSYFATTRQMLETLLERLPPR
;
A
#
# COMPACT_ATOMS: atom_id res chain seq x y z
N MET A 1 21.83 -58.02 -5.94
CA MET A 1 21.88 -56.90 -6.91
C MET A 1 20.46 -56.37 -6.95
N SER A 2 20.14 -55.43 -6.07
CA SER A 2 18.76 -54.92 -5.90
C SER A 2 18.52 -53.82 -6.93
N GLU A 3 17.52 -54.03 -7.77
CA GLU A 3 17.05 -53.13 -8.80
C GLU A 3 16.23 -52.03 -8.12
N GLU A 4 16.81 -50.84 -7.95
CA GLU A 4 16.13 -49.68 -7.38
C GLU A 4 15.03 -49.19 -8.33
N ASP A 5 13.80 -49.16 -7.83
CA ASP A 5 12.59 -48.78 -8.55
C ASP A 5 12.69 -47.30 -9.01
N PRO A 6 12.68 -47.02 -10.34
CA PRO A 6 12.85 -45.67 -10.89
C PRO A 6 11.79 -44.67 -10.39
N ALA A 7 10.64 -45.13 -9.91
CA ALA A 7 9.61 -44.28 -9.33
C ALA A 7 10.03 -43.65 -7.99
N THR A 8 10.86 -44.34 -7.20
CA THR A 8 11.36 -43.81 -5.91
C THR A 8 12.42 -42.72 -6.12
N VAL A 9 13.33 -42.90 -7.07
CA VAL A 9 14.37 -41.92 -7.43
C VAL A 9 13.74 -40.62 -7.97
N ALA A 10 12.69 -40.71 -8.78
CA ALA A 10 11.99 -39.55 -9.33
C ALA A 10 11.28 -38.70 -8.25
N ARG A 11 10.68 -39.36 -7.24
CA ARG A 11 10.02 -38.69 -6.11
C ARG A 11 11.01 -37.97 -5.21
N GLU A 12 12.16 -38.58 -4.91
CA GLU A 12 13.20 -37.93 -4.10
C GLU A 12 13.75 -36.68 -4.80
N GLN A 13 14.00 -36.75 -6.11
CA GLN A 13 14.47 -35.60 -6.87
C GLN A 13 13.43 -34.47 -6.96
N ALA A 14 12.14 -34.78 -7.02
CA ALA A 14 11.07 -33.79 -7.01
C ALA A 14 10.99 -33.08 -5.64
N VAL A 15 11.12 -33.82 -4.54
CA VAL A 15 11.14 -33.28 -3.17
C VAL A 15 12.37 -32.39 -2.93
N ILE A 16 13.53 -32.78 -3.43
CA ILE A 16 14.77 -31.97 -3.32
C ILE A 16 14.63 -30.66 -4.10
N ARG A 17 14.04 -30.69 -5.31
CA ARG A 17 13.79 -29.48 -6.11
C ARG A 17 12.75 -28.56 -5.46
N ALA A 18 11.69 -29.12 -4.88
CA ALA A 18 10.68 -28.35 -4.16
C ALA A 18 11.27 -27.67 -2.91
N ARG A 19 12.07 -28.39 -2.11
CA ARG A 19 12.78 -27.82 -0.94
C ARG A 19 13.72 -26.69 -1.31
N ARG A 20 14.47 -26.81 -2.42
CA ARG A 20 15.34 -25.72 -2.91
C ARG A 20 14.55 -24.47 -3.31
N ARG A 21 13.40 -24.61 -3.99
CA ARG A 21 12.56 -23.47 -4.38
C ARG A 21 11.95 -22.75 -3.17
N VAL A 22 11.51 -23.51 -2.16
CA VAL A 22 10.96 -22.97 -0.91
C VAL A 22 12.04 -22.21 -0.12
N LEU A 23 13.25 -22.76 0.00
CA LEU A 23 14.37 -22.10 0.68
C LEU A 23 14.84 -20.81 -0.02
N VAL A 24 14.83 -20.79 -1.36
CA VAL A 24 15.15 -19.58 -2.13
C VAL A 24 14.09 -18.50 -1.91
N ARG A 25 12.79 -18.86 -1.93
CA ARG A 25 11.70 -17.91 -1.65
C ARG A 25 11.74 -17.38 -0.22
N LEU A 26 12.03 -18.24 0.76
CA LEU A 26 12.21 -17.83 2.15
C LEU A 26 13.38 -16.87 2.36
N ARG A 27 14.52 -17.07 1.68
CA ARG A 27 15.66 -16.14 1.74
C ARG A 27 15.35 -14.79 1.12
N VAL A 28 14.61 -14.75 0.00
CA VAL A 28 14.19 -13.49 -0.63
C VAL A 28 13.24 -12.73 0.29
N LEU A 29 12.24 -13.40 0.86
CA LEU A 29 11.31 -12.80 1.83
C LEU A 29 12.05 -12.28 3.07
N ALA A 30 12.98 -13.06 3.64
CA ALA A 30 13.77 -12.64 4.80
C ALA A 30 14.64 -11.41 4.50
N ARG A 31 15.20 -11.30 3.28
CA ARG A 31 16.01 -10.15 2.87
C ARG A 31 15.15 -8.90 2.67
N VAL A 32 13.97 -9.03 2.09
CA VAL A 32 12.99 -7.93 1.92
C VAL A 32 12.49 -7.43 3.28
N VAL A 33 12.15 -8.34 4.21
CA VAL A 33 11.72 -7.99 5.57
C VAL A 33 12.82 -7.27 6.35
N ARG A 34 14.09 -7.70 6.19
CA ARG A 34 15.24 -7.07 6.88
C ARG A 34 15.55 -5.67 6.31
N LEU A 35 15.40 -5.47 5.00
CA LEU A 35 15.55 -4.16 4.35
C LEU A 35 14.39 -3.20 4.69
N SER A 36 13.17 -3.74 4.80
CA SER A 36 11.97 -2.98 5.19
C SER A 36 12.03 -2.52 6.65
N LYS A 37 12.43 -3.40 7.59
CA LYS A 37 12.63 -3.00 8.99
C LYS A 37 13.71 -1.91 9.13
N GLY A 38 14.81 -2.03 8.38
CA GLY A 38 15.90 -1.05 8.41
C GLY A 38 15.47 0.35 7.96
N SER A 39 14.61 0.46 6.94
CA SER A 39 14.13 1.74 6.43
C SER A 39 13.07 2.40 7.32
N ALA A 40 12.22 1.59 7.98
CA ALA A 40 11.23 2.06 8.95
C ALA A 40 11.90 2.60 10.23
N THR A 41 12.89 1.88 10.77
CA THR A 41 13.67 2.36 11.92
C THR A 41 14.52 3.56 11.57
N TRP A 42 15.07 3.64 10.34
CA TRP A 42 15.79 4.82 9.87
C TRP A 42 14.89 6.04 9.70
N ALA A 43 13.65 5.86 9.22
CA ALA A 43 12.70 6.95 9.07
C ALA A 43 12.25 7.49 10.43
N ALA A 44 11.99 6.62 11.40
CA ALA A 44 11.67 6.99 12.78
C ALA A 44 12.86 7.68 13.45
N TYR A 45 14.06 7.10 13.36
CA TYR A 45 15.30 7.67 13.90
C TYR A 45 15.60 9.04 13.30
N ARG A 46 15.45 9.20 11.99
CA ARG A 46 15.66 10.48 11.31
C ARG A 46 14.63 11.52 11.74
N ARG A 47 13.37 11.14 11.98
CA ARG A 47 12.34 12.05 12.50
C ARG A 47 12.70 12.51 13.92
N THR A 48 13.06 11.58 14.81
CA THR A 48 13.50 11.91 16.16
C THR A 48 14.76 12.77 16.15
N VAL A 49 15.78 12.42 15.37
CA VAL A 49 17.02 13.20 15.26
C VAL A 49 16.76 14.59 14.72
N VAL A 50 15.97 14.74 13.64
CA VAL A 50 15.64 16.07 13.09
C VAL A 50 14.86 16.88 14.12
N THR A 51 13.85 16.30 14.76
CA THR A 51 13.05 16.98 15.78
C THR A 51 13.90 17.38 17.00
N THR A 52 14.75 16.49 17.51
CA THR A 52 15.65 16.75 18.63
C THR A 52 16.70 17.80 18.27
N VAL A 53 17.25 17.76 17.06
CA VAL A 53 18.23 18.77 16.59
C VAL A 53 17.55 20.12 16.38
N SER A 54 16.36 20.16 15.80
CA SER A 54 15.59 21.40 15.61
C SER A 54 15.20 22.03 16.94
N TYR A 55 14.62 21.27 17.88
CA TYR A 55 14.29 21.79 19.21
C TYR A 55 15.54 22.10 20.03
N GLY A 56 16.63 21.33 19.88
CA GLY A 56 17.90 21.59 20.52
C GLY A 56 18.53 22.91 20.05
N LEU A 57 18.53 23.17 18.74
CA LEU A 57 18.98 24.44 18.16
C LEU A 57 18.08 25.62 18.57
N LEU A 58 16.77 25.40 18.65
CA LEU A 58 15.82 26.43 19.07
C LEU A 58 15.99 26.78 20.57
N ALA A 59 16.19 25.76 21.41
CA ALA A 59 16.49 25.96 22.83
C ALA A 59 17.85 26.63 23.03
N LEU A 60 18.87 26.25 22.25
CA LEU A 60 20.17 26.92 22.28
C LEU A 60 20.06 28.39 21.86
N ALA A 61 19.27 28.68 20.83
CA ALA A 61 18.99 30.04 20.39
C ALA A 61 18.27 30.87 21.45
N PHE A 62 17.29 30.29 22.13
CA PHE A 62 16.61 30.91 23.24
C PHE A 62 17.58 31.23 24.39
N VAL A 63 18.41 30.27 24.80
CA VAL A 63 19.42 30.46 25.86
C VAL A 63 20.43 31.55 25.49
N LEU A 64 20.92 31.56 24.26
CA LEU A 64 21.83 32.60 23.76
C LEU A 64 21.16 33.99 23.75
N GLY A 65 19.88 34.07 23.39
CA GLY A 65 19.10 35.31 23.45
C GLY A 65 18.90 35.82 24.88
N VAL A 66 18.61 34.93 25.83
CA VAL A 66 18.50 35.26 27.25
C VAL A 66 19.85 35.74 27.80
N ILE A 67 20.96 35.05 27.51
CA ILE A 67 22.30 35.44 27.96
C ILE A 67 22.69 36.82 27.39
N TRP A 68 22.36 37.10 26.13
CA TRP A 68 22.61 38.41 25.51
C TRP A 68 21.81 39.53 26.17
N PHE A 69 20.53 39.28 26.51
CA PHE A 69 19.68 40.25 27.21
C PHE A 69 20.28 40.70 28.55
N PHE A 70 21.04 39.84 29.23
CA PHE A 70 21.72 40.16 30.49
C PHE A 70 23.14 40.76 30.32
N TRP A 71 23.74 40.79 29.12
CA TRP A 71 25.08 41.33 28.87
C TRP A 71 25.16 42.21 27.58
N PRO A 72 24.58 43.42 27.60
CA PRO A 72 24.44 44.27 26.41
C PRO A 72 25.74 44.94 25.92
N GLU A 73 26.81 44.99 26.73
CA GLU A 73 28.03 45.75 26.42
C GLU A 73 28.93 45.11 25.35
N ASN A 74 28.60 43.90 24.86
CA ASN A 74 29.44 43.12 23.96
C ASN A 74 28.86 43.08 22.53
N SER A 75 29.03 44.17 21.78
CA SER A 75 28.49 44.43 20.42
C SER A 75 28.82 43.36 19.36
N ARG A 76 29.82 42.49 19.61
CA ARG A 76 30.23 41.42 18.68
C ARG A 76 29.20 40.29 18.53
N TRP A 77 28.22 40.20 19.42
CA TRP A 77 27.24 39.09 19.46
C TRP A 77 25.94 39.37 18.69
N GLU A 78 25.66 40.64 18.35
CA GLU A 78 24.45 41.05 17.62
C GLU A 78 24.28 40.32 16.26
N PRO A 79 25.33 40.15 15.42
CA PRO A 79 25.20 39.44 14.15
C PRO A 79 24.93 37.94 14.32
N ALA A 80 25.49 37.34 15.38
CA ALA A 80 25.35 35.91 15.67
C ALA A 80 23.92 35.57 16.09
N VAL A 81 23.32 36.36 16.98
CA VAL A 81 21.94 36.15 17.45
C VAL A 81 20.92 36.38 16.32
N ASN A 82 21.13 37.41 15.49
CA ASN A 82 20.24 37.68 14.36
C ASN A 82 20.31 36.56 13.30
N SER A 83 21.52 36.11 12.97
CA SER A 83 21.72 34.99 12.04
C SER A 83 21.08 33.69 12.56
N LEU A 84 21.21 33.41 13.87
CA LEU A 84 20.64 32.23 14.50
C LEU A 84 19.11 32.25 14.52
N THR A 85 18.51 33.43 14.75
CA THR A 85 17.05 33.62 14.69
C THR A 85 16.53 33.40 13.27
N LEU A 86 17.24 33.89 12.26
CA LEU A 86 16.89 33.68 10.85
C LEU A 86 16.98 32.19 10.47
N VAL A 87 18.04 31.51 10.89
CA VAL A 87 18.21 30.05 10.68
C VAL A 87 17.12 29.26 11.42
N ALA A 88 16.77 29.64 12.64
CA ALA A 88 15.70 28.99 13.40
C ALA A 88 14.33 29.19 12.71
N GLY A 89 14.01 30.39 12.26
CA GLY A 89 12.78 30.68 11.51
C GLY A 89 12.69 29.90 10.20
N LEU A 90 13.79 29.87 9.43
CA LEU A 90 13.86 29.09 8.19
C LEU A 90 13.71 27.59 8.47
N THR A 91 14.36 27.07 9.50
CA THR A 91 14.27 25.66 9.90
C THR A 91 12.85 25.29 10.33
N GLY A 92 12.15 26.17 11.05
CA GLY A 92 10.74 25.97 11.44
C GLY A 92 9.84 25.72 10.23
N ILE A 93 9.96 26.55 9.18
CA ILE A 93 9.19 26.40 7.94
C ILE A 93 9.46 25.05 7.27
N PHE A 94 10.72 24.61 7.22
CA PHE A 94 11.06 23.31 6.63
C PHE A 94 10.49 22.14 7.44
N VAL A 95 10.51 22.23 8.77
CA VAL A 95 9.93 21.19 9.64
C VAL A 95 8.43 21.09 9.40
N GLU A 96 7.70 22.21 9.40
CA GLU A 96 6.25 22.25 9.15
C GLU A 96 5.89 21.67 7.78
N ARG A 97 6.67 22.01 6.74
CA ARG A 97 6.49 21.45 5.39
C ARG A 97 6.67 19.94 5.39
N LEU A 98 7.72 19.44 6.04
CA LEU A 98 8.01 18.01 6.10
C LEU A 98 6.99 17.22 6.92
N THR A 99 6.48 17.81 8.01
CA THR A 99 5.43 17.18 8.83
C THR A 99 4.10 17.16 8.08
N ALA A 100 3.70 18.26 7.46
CA ALA A 100 2.47 18.35 6.67
C ALA A 100 2.48 17.37 5.49
N GLU A 101 3.60 17.23 4.76
CA GLU A 101 3.72 16.23 3.71
C GLU A 101 3.62 14.79 4.24
N ALA A 102 4.22 14.52 5.40
CA ALA A 102 4.18 13.19 6.00
C ALA A 102 2.78 12.82 6.49
N GLU A 103 2.07 13.78 7.09
CA GLU A 103 0.68 13.64 7.53
C GLU A 103 -0.24 13.40 6.33
N ARG A 104 -0.16 14.26 5.31
CA ARG A 104 -0.94 14.11 4.07
C ARG A 104 -0.72 12.75 3.42
N ARG A 105 0.52 12.27 3.35
CA ARG A 105 0.82 10.92 2.84
C ARG A 105 0.17 9.84 3.69
N SER A 106 0.20 9.97 5.01
CA SER A 106 -0.39 8.96 5.91
C SER A 106 -1.92 8.92 5.81
N GLU A 107 -2.58 10.06 5.70
CA GLU A 107 -4.03 10.16 5.53
C GLU A 107 -4.49 9.55 4.22
N VAL A 108 -3.79 9.85 3.12
CA VAL A 108 -4.08 9.27 1.80
C VAL A 108 -3.95 7.75 1.82
N LEU A 109 -2.86 7.23 2.40
CA LEU A 109 -2.66 5.78 2.51
C LEU A 109 -3.68 5.11 3.40
N ARG A 110 -4.13 5.78 4.46
CA ARG A 110 -5.20 5.29 5.34
C ARG A 110 -6.52 5.21 4.58
N ALA A 111 -6.91 6.26 3.86
CA ALA A 111 -8.13 6.27 3.06
C ALA A 111 -8.12 5.16 1.99
N VAL A 112 -6.98 4.95 1.34
CA VAL A 112 -6.82 3.84 0.38
C VAL A 112 -6.96 2.49 1.08
N ALA A 113 -6.31 2.30 2.23
CA ALA A 113 -6.42 1.04 2.98
C ALA A 113 -7.86 0.73 3.40
N ASP A 114 -8.60 1.75 3.85
CA ASP A 114 -10.00 1.63 4.26
C ASP A 114 -10.88 1.26 3.05
N GLU A 115 -10.71 1.92 1.90
CA GLU A 115 -11.41 1.57 0.64
C GLU A 115 -11.13 0.14 0.17
N LEU A 116 -9.87 -0.32 0.22
CA LEU A 116 -9.52 -1.69 -0.15
C LEU A 116 -10.11 -2.73 0.81
N GLN A 117 -10.21 -2.39 2.11
CA GLN A 117 -10.90 -3.24 3.09
C GLN A 117 -12.40 -3.31 2.78
N ASP A 118 -13.03 -2.20 2.41
CA ASP A 118 -14.43 -2.19 2.00
C ASP A 118 -14.65 -3.00 0.72
N ASN A 119 -13.78 -2.87 -0.28
CA ASN A 119 -13.81 -3.71 -1.48
C ASN A 119 -13.62 -5.20 -1.16
N THR A 120 -12.84 -5.54 -0.13
CA THR A 120 -12.71 -6.93 0.34
C THR A 120 -14.05 -7.44 0.86
N ARG A 121 -14.79 -6.61 1.60
CA ARG A 121 -16.14 -6.95 2.09
C ARG A 121 -17.12 -7.11 0.93
N LEU A 122 -17.05 -6.25 -0.08
CA LEU A 122 -17.90 -6.35 -1.28
C LEU A 122 -17.62 -7.63 -2.08
N LEU A 123 -16.35 -8.03 -2.21
CA LEU A 123 -16.00 -9.29 -2.88
C LEU A 123 -16.37 -10.54 -2.06
N ALA A 124 -16.57 -10.40 -0.76
CA ALA A 124 -17.02 -11.47 0.13
C ALA A 124 -18.56 -11.57 0.23
N ASP A 125 -19.29 -10.74 -0.52
CA ASP A 125 -20.75 -10.79 -0.58
C ASP A 125 -21.24 -12.16 -1.08
N GLU A 126 -22.34 -12.66 -0.49
CA GLU A 126 -22.96 -13.95 -0.84
C GLU A 126 -23.31 -14.06 -2.33
N ARG A 127 -23.56 -12.93 -3.01
CA ARG A 127 -23.82 -12.89 -4.46
C ARG A 127 -22.64 -13.41 -5.28
N PHE A 128 -21.42 -13.38 -4.75
CA PHE A 128 -20.22 -13.94 -5.37
C PHE A 128 -19.91 -15.37 -4.91
N SER A 129 -20.79 -16.00 -4.11
CA SER A 129 -20.65 -17.41 -3.69
C SER A 129 -20.46 -18.34 -4.90
N PRO A 130 -19.80 -19.50 -4.75
CA PRO A 130 -19.79 -20.53 -5.80
C PRO A 130 -21.18 -21.10 -6.13
N ASP A 131 -22.18 -20.90 -5.26
CA ASP A 131 -23.51 -21.47 -5.43
C ASP A 131 -24.34 -20.72 -6.49
N PRO A 132 -24.88 -21.41 -7.53
CA PRO A 132 -25.67 -20.80 -8.59
C PRO A 132 -26.92 -20.10 -8.02
N PRO A 133 -27.14 -18.80 -8.29
CA PRO A 133 -28.36 -18.13 -7.87
C PRO A 133 -29.57 -18.70 -8.60
N GLY A 134 -30.68 -18.82 -7.89
CA GLY A 134 -31.97 -19.21 -8.49
C GLY A 134 -32.68 -18.08 -9.25
N HIS A 135 -32.16 -16.85 -9.20
CA HIS A 135 -32.79 -15.67 -9.78
C HIS A 135 -31.75 -14.65 -10.27
N ARG A 136 -32.21 -13.68 -11.09
CA ARG A 136 -31.38 -12.60 -11.63
C ARG A 136 -30.90 -11.70 -10.48
N GLN A 137 -29.61 -11.38 -10.45
CA GLN A 137 -28.99 -10.61 -9.37
C GLN A 137 -28.30 -9.36 -9.91
N VAL A 138 -28.21 -8.34 -9.07
CA VAL A 138 -27.34 -7.17 -9.30
C VAL A 138 -26.11 -7.31 -8.40
N TYR A 139 -24.92 -7.31 -8.98
CA TYR A 139 -23.67 -7.47 -8.23
C TYR A 139 -23.20 -6.11 -7.67
N PRO A 140 -22.66 -6.07 -6.44
CA PRO A 140 -22.09 -4.83 -5.92
C PRO A 140 -20.87 -4.41 -6.75
N ARG A 141 -20.68 -3.11 -6.90
CA ARG A 141 -19.58 -2.52 -7.68
C ARG A 141 -18.42 -2.16 -6.75
N LEU A 142 -17.20 -2.45 -7.19
CA LEU A 142 -16.00 -2.04 -6.47
C LEU A 142 -15.75 -0.54 -6.64
N VAL A 143 -15.24 0.09 -5.59
CA VAL A 143 -14.98 1.52 -5.50
C VAL A 143 -13.48 1.80 -5.66
N VAL A 144 -13.12 2.91 -6.32
CA VAL A 144 -11.72 3.33 -6.58
C VAL A 144 -11.48 4.81 -6.26
N SER A 145 -12.37 5.43 -5.50
CA SER A 145 -12.37 6.89 -5.27
C SER A 145 -11.15 7.35 -4.46
N ALA A 146 -10.79 6.65 -3.38
CA ALA A 146 -9.61 6.94 -2.57
C ALA A 146 -8.33 6.62 -3.35
N VAL A 147 -8.33 5.55 -4.14
CA VAL A 147 -7.22 5.22 -5.06
C VAL A 147 -7.01 6.34 -6.09
N ASP A 148 -8.07 6.82 -6.74
CA ASP A 148 -7.98 7.90 -7.72
C ASP A 148 -7.51 9.21 -7.09
N LEU A 149 -8.05 9.55 -5.91
CA LEU A 149 -7.59 10.71 -5.15
C LEU A 149 -6.10 10.59 -4.81
N ALA A 150 -5.64 9.42 -4.38
CA ALA A 150 -4.24 9.19 -4.07
C ALA A 150 -3.33 9.39 -5.28
N LEU A 151 -3.73 8.87 -6.45
CA LEU A 151 -3.00 9.00 -7.71
C LEU A 151 -2.90 10.46 -8.19
N VAL A 152 -3.95 11.27 -7.97
CA VAL A 152 -4.00 12.68 -8.39
C VAL A 152 -3.40 13.63 -7.35
N SER A 153 -3.46 13.31 -6.06
CA SER A 153 -3.09 14.21 -4.96
C SER A 153 -1.61 14.62 -4.91
N GLY A 154 -0.72 13.87 -5.57
CA GLY A 154 0.73 14.04 -5.48
C GLY A 154 1.34 13.61 -4.13
N ALA A 155 0.53 13.14 -3.16
CA ALA A 155 1.02 12.74 -1.84
C ALA A 155 1.96 11.52 -1.89
N LEU A 156 1.91 10.73 -2.95
CA LEU A 156 2.75 9.56 -3.23
C LEU A 156 3.88 9.85 -4.23
N GLY A 157 4.31 11.11 -4.38
CA GLY A 157 5.32 11.53 -5.36
C GLY A 157 6.77 11.11 -5.07
N ARG A 158 7.05 10.37 -3.99
CA ARG A 158 8.42 9.97 -3.64
C ARG A 158 8.83 8.72 -4.42
N HIS A 159 10.10 8.62 -4.82
CA HIS A 159 10.63 7.45 -5.56
C HIS A 159 10.33 6.10 -4.89
N ARG A 160 10.31 6.06 -3.56
CA ARG A 160 9.98 4.85 -2.78
C ARG A 160 8.53 4.36 -2.97
N ASP A 161 7.63 5.26 -3.36
CA ASP A 161 6.20 4.99 -3.51
C ASP A 161 5.85 4.60 -4.97
N ALA A 162 6.83 4.61 -5.90
CA ALA A 162 6.60 4.32 -7.32
C ALA A 162 6.06 2.91 -7.59
N GLU A 163 6.51 1.90 -6.86
CA GLU A 163 6.00 0.53 -6.98
C GLU A 163 4.53 0.46 -6.54
N LEU A 164 4.19 1.14 -5.43
CA LEU A 164 2.82 1.21 -4.91
C LEU A 164 1.90 1.94 -5.87
N VAL A 165 2.32 3.08 -6.41
CA VAL A 165 1.58 3.82 -7.44
C VAL A 165 1.33 2.95 -8.67
N GLY A 166 2.34 2.18 -9.10
CA GLY A 166 2.17 1.21 -10.18
C GLY A 166 1.15 0.11 -9.87
N LEU A 167 1.10 -0.39 -8.64
CA LEU A 167 0.08 -1.35 -8.20
C LEU A 167 -1.32 -0.70 -8.15
N MET A 168 -1.43 0.54 -7.68
CA MET A 168 -2.69 1.29 -7.61
C MET A 168 -3.28 1.56 -9.00
N HIS A 169 -2.45 1.93 -9.98
CA HIS A 169 -2.89 2.03 -11.38
C HIS A 169 -3.44 0.70 -11.91
N ARG A 170 -2.71 -0.41 -11.69
CA ARG A 170 -3.16 -1.74 -12.12
C ARG A 170 -4.46 -2.16 -11.42
N TRP A 171 -4.60 -1.87 -10.13
CA TRP A 171 -5.83 -2.11 -9.38
C TRP A 171 -7.00 -1.34 -9.96
N ARG A 172 -6.84 -0.02 -10.17
CA ARG A 172 -7.87 0.84 -10.79
C ARG A 172 -8.33 0.28 -12.13
N ASP A 173 -7.39 -0.06 -13.02
CA ASP A 173 -7.72 -0.59 -14.35
C ASP A 173 -8.42 -1.96 -14.25
N THR A 174 -8.00 -2.81 -13.30
CA THR A 174 -8.63 -4.10 -13.03
C THR A 174 -10.07 -3.94 -12.55
N VAL A 175 -10.32 -3.01 -11.62
CA VAL A 175 -11.66 -2.72 -11.12
C VAL A 175 -12.58 -2.19 -12.22
N HIS A 176 -12.11 -1.26 -13.06
CA HIS A 176 -12.92 -0.77 -14.18
C HIS A 176 -13.31 -1.88 -15.16
N LEU A 177 -12.37 -2.77 -15.50
CA LEU A 177 -12.65 -3.91 -16.37
C LEU A 177 -13.61 -4.90 -15.71
N PHE A 178 -13.46 -5.14 -14.40
CA PHE A 178 -14.34 -6.02 -13.62
C PHE A 178 -15.77 -5.48 -13.57
N ASN A 179 -15.94 -4.22 -13.13
CA ASN A 179 -17.25 -3.56 -13.05
C ASN A 179 -17.93 -3.52 -14.42
N ARG A 180 -17.21 -3.16 -15.50
CA ARG A 180 -17.76 -3.16 -16.86
C ARG A 180 -18.26 -4.53 -17.31
N ARG A 181 -17.59 -5.61 -16.92
CA ARG A 181 -18.01 -6.98 -17.27
C ARG A 181 -19.26 -7.40 -16.51
N LEU A 182 -19.35 -7.01 -15.24
CA LEU A 182 -20.58 -7.19 -14.46
C LEU A 182 -21.73 -6.42 -15.10
N ASP A 183 -21.53 -5.16 -15.48
CA ASP A 183 -22.55 -4.35 -16.18
C ASP A 183 -23.04 -5.04 -17.46
N LEU A 184 -22.13 -5.49 -18.31
CA LEU A 184 -22.49 -6.16 -19.58
C LEU A 184 -23.26 -7.46 -19.34
N THR A 185 -22.88 -8.20 -18.32
CA THR A 185 -23.55 -9.47 -18.00
C THR A 185 -24.93 -9.22 -17.40
N GLU A 186 -25.05 -8.27 -16.48
CA GLU A 186 -26.33 -7.89 -15.91
C GLU A 186 -27.28 -7.40 -16.99
N ILE A 187 -26.84 -6.47 -17.85
CA ILE A 187 -27.63 -5.99 -19.00
C ILE A 187 -28.08 -7.16 -19.86
N SER A 188 -27.17 -8.07 -20.25
CA SER A 188 -27.50 -9.24 -21.06
C SER A 188 -28.53 -10.15 -20.37
N THR A 189 -28.41 -10.35 -19.06
CA THR A 189 -29.28 -11.23 -18.28
C THR A 189 -30.68 -10.63 -18.10
N PHE A 190 -30.77 -9.31 -17.98
CA PHE A 190 -32.04 -8.60 -17.83
C PHE A 190 -32.74 -8.37 -19.17
N SER A 191 -32.00 -8.10 -20.26
CA SER A 191 -32.57 -7.81 -21.57
C SER A 191 -32.99 -9.06 -22.34
N SER A 192 -32.29 -10.18 -22.15
CA SER A 192 -32.59 -11.44 -22.80
C SER A 192 -33.51 -12.30 -21.93
N SER A 193 -34.30 -13.17 -22.55
CA SER A 193 -35.02 -14.26 -21.87
C SER A 193 -34.04 -15.37 -21.43
N SER A 194 -32.96 -14.98 -20.75
CA SER A 194 -31.92 -15.90 -20.30
C SER A 194 -32.49 -16.93 -19.35
N THR A 195 -32.19 -18.19 -19.63
CA THR A 195 -32.64 -19.33 -18.84
C THR A 195 -31.82 -19.45 -17.55
N ALA A 196 -32.34 -20.18 -16.56
CA ALA A 196 -31.60 -20.45 -15.32
C ALA A 196 -30.27 -21.19 -15.58
N GLU A 197 -30.19 -21.98 -16.66
CA GLU A 197 -28.98 -22.70 -17.06
C GLU A 197 -27.87 -21.76 -17.56
N GLU A 198 -28.23 -20.72 -18.33
CA GLU A 198 -27.28 -19.69 -18.79
C GLU A 198 -26.73 -18.87 -17.62
N LEU A 199 -27.60 -18.54 -16.66
CA LEU A 199 -27.22 -17.84 -15.43
C LEU A 199 -26.23 -18.66 -14.60
N ALA A 200 -26.48 -19.97 -14.44
CA ALA A 200 -25.59 -20.88 -13.74
C ALA A 200 -24.27 -21.10 -14.50
N ALA A 201 -24.28 -21.08 -15.84
CA ALA A 201 -23.06 -21.15 -16.65
C ALA A 201 -22.19 -19.89 -16.46
N PHE A 202 -22.79 -18.70 -16.45
CA PHE A 202 -22.09 -17.45 -16.13
C PHE A 202 -21.49 -17.52 -14.72
N HIS A 203 -22.26 -17.95 -13.72
CA HIS A 203 -21.75 -17.97 -12.36
C HIS A 203 -20.56 -18.91 -12.18
N ARG A 204 -20.61 -20.08 -12.84
CA ARG A 204 -19.47 -21.01 -12.90
C ARG A 204 -18.25 -20.38 -13.61
N ALA A 205 -18.45 -19.59 -14.66
CA ALA A 205 -17.36 -18.88 -15.33
C ALA A 205 -16.75 -17.78 -14.44
N LEU A 206 -17.58 -17.08 -13.65
CA LEU A 206 -17.14 -16.09 -12.68
C LEU A 206 -16.31 -16.70 -11.55
N ASN A 207 -16.65 -17.91 -11.10
CA ASN A 207 -15.98 -18.60 -10.00
C ASN A 207 -14.86 -19.57 -10.42
N ARG A 208 -14.51 -19.64 -11.71
CA ARG A 208 -13.42 -20.49 -12.19
C ARG A 208 -12.06 -20.04 -11.61
N GLU A 209 -11.13 -20.99 -11.40
CA GLU A 209 -9.80 -20.70 -10.80
C GLU A 209 -8.99 -19.60 -11.53
N ASN A 210 -9.17 -19.44 -12.84
CA ASN A 210 -8.54 -18.39 -13.66
C ASN A 210 -9.52 -17.29 -14.06
N SER A 211 -10.54 -17.04 -13.25
CA SER A 211 -11.55 -16.02 -13.55
C SER A 211 -11.02 -14.62 -13.27
N TYR A 212 -11.75 -13.64 -13.81
CA TYR A 212 -11.52 -12.24 -13.50
C TYR A 212 -11.78 -11.94 -12.03
N PHE A 213 -12.74 -12.61 -11.39
CA PHE A 213 -12.98 -12.48 -9.96
C PHE A 213 -11.77 -12.93 -9.13
N ALA A 214 -11.21 -14.11 -9.44
CA ALA A 214 -10.00 -14.61 -8.76
C ALA A 214 -8.81 -13.67 -8.95
N THR A 215 -8.64 -13.15 -10.18
CA THR A 215 -7.58 -12.18 -10.52
C THR A 215 -7.75 -10.86 -9.74
N THR A 216 -8.97 -10.32 -9.67
CA THR A 216 -9.29 -9.10 -8.91
C THR A 216 -9.00 -9.31 -7.42
N ARG A 217 -9.43 -10.44 -6.85
CA ARG A 217 -9.16 -10.76 -5.43
C ARG A 217 -7.67 -10.89 -5.15
N GLN A 218 -6.91 -11.55 -6.02
CA GLN A 218 -5.46 -11.67 -5.88
C GLN A 218 -4.76 -10.30 -5.97
N MET A 219 -5.21 -9.42 -6.87
CA MET A 219 -4.66 -8.05 -6.98
C MET A 219 -4.95 -7.24 -5.71
N LEU A 220 -6.16 -7.35 -5.16
CA LEU A 220 -6.56 -6.70 -3.91
C LEU A 220 -5.69 -7.17 -2.74
N GLU A 221 -5.53 -8.48 -2.57
CA GLU A 221 -4.67 -9.08 -1.55
C GLU A 221 -3.22 -8.60 -1.70
N THR A 222 -2.69 -8.62 -2.92
CA THR A 222 -1.34 -8.13 -3.22
C THR A 222 -1.18 -6.64 -2.86
N LEU A 223 -2.18 -5.81 -3.14
CA LEU A 223 -2.13 -4.38 -2.83
C LEU A 223 -2.20 -4.13 -1.32
N LEU A 224 -3.07 -4.86 -0.60
CA LEU A 224 -3.19 -4.79 0.86
C LEU A 224 -1.89 -5.21 1.56
N GLU A 225 -1.22 -6.27 1.08
CA GLU A 225 0.08 -6.72 1.63
C GLU A 225 1.21 -5.70 1.43
N ARG A 226 1.10 -4.84 0.40
CA ARG A 226 2.12 -3.84 0.06
C ARG A 226 1.86 -2.47 0.69
N LEU A 227 0.69 -2.25 1.27
CA LEU A 227 0.43 -1.06 2.06
C LEU A 227 1.24 -1.09 3.36
N PRO A 228 1.77 0.06 3.83
CA PRO A 228 2.48 0.10 5.09
C PRO A 228 1.54 -0.29 6.24
N PRO A 229 2.04 -1.06 7.23
CA PRO A 229 1.25 -1.42 8.41
C PRO A 229 0.82 -0.17 9.17
N ARG A 230 -0.39 -0.22 9.73
CA ARG A 230 -0.95 0.82 10.61
C ARG A 230 -0.10 1.00 11.87
#